data_AF-A0A656AIJ3-F1
#
_entry.id   AF-A0A656AIJ3-F1
#
_cell.length_a   1.000
_cell.length_b   1.000
_cell.length_c   1.000
_cell.angle_alpha   90.00
_cell.angle_beta   90.00
_cell.angle_gamma   90.00
#
_symmetry.space_group_name_H-M   'P 1'
#
loop_
_entity.id
_entity.type
_entity.pdbx_description
1 polymer ?
#
loop_
_entity_poly.entity_id
_entity_poly.type
_entity_poly.pdbx_seq_one_letter_code
_entity_poly.pdbx_strand_id
1 'polypeptide(L)'
;MLNSDCTKGYWVEFSVNATNPSSKSWWIEIPFENQLGTLDMTSLCDIAGIAEDYSEDIKVSWAINSAMDEQSDISFVLSKEEVEELDLSGINQMMERYFRTKDLLISNRNKTVFWIFGYDDDSRELYEIPEVRRWFKFTLEQGVPWFYLLDVGADHMSLPINMYSCCNISVNKLSCGSKSVVISSVSDINNWVEVNFENLNRFADEKKIPDNILKEVSEKVITSVHRLVAG
;
A
#
# COMPACT_ATOMS: atom_id res chain seq x y z
N MET A 1 12.77 18.56 -15.75
CA MET A 1 11.93 19.08 -16.85
C MET A 1 11.57 20.54 -16.59
N LEU A 2 11.60 21.41 -17.59
CA LEU A 2 11.24 22.83 -17.43
C LEU A 2 9.74 23.04 -17.72
N ASN A 3 9.11 24.05 -17.10
CA ASN A 3 7.80 24.52 -17.53
C ASN A 3 7.86 25.17 -18.93
N SER A 4 6.70 25.43 -19.53
CA SER A 4 6.56 26.01 -20.88
C SER A 4 7.41 27.26 -21.11
N ASP A 5 7.53 28.09 -20.08
CA ASP A 5 8.18 29.39 -20.16
C ASP A 5 9.67 29.32 -19.75
N CYS A 6 10.17 28.11 -19.45
CA CYS A 6 11.55 27.84 -19.01
C CYS A 6 11.99 28.59 -17.73
N THR A 7 11.05 28.96 -16.87
CA THR A 7 11.29 29.71 -15.63
C THR A 7 11.37 28.82 -14.39
N LYS A 8 10.84 27.59 -14.46
CA LYS A 8 10.84 26.63 -13.36
C LYS A 8 11.27 25.27 -13.87
N GLY A 9 12.19 24.65 -13.15
CA GLY A 9 12.58 23.27 -13.35
C GLY A 9 11.95 22.36 -12.31
N TYR A 10 11.59 21.14 -12.72
CA TYR A 10 11.04 20.09 -11.88
C TYR A 10 11.84 18.79 -12.01
N TRP A 11 11.79 17.95 -10.99
CA TRP A 11 12.57 16.70 -10.95
C TRP A 11 11.78 15.56 -10.32
N VAL A 12 12.24 14.34 -10.57
CA VAL A 12 11.78 13.12 -9.90
C VAL A 12 12.98 12.21 -9.74
N GLU A 13 13.07 11.51 -8.62
CA GLU A 13 14.06 10.45 -8.44
C GLU A 13 13.76 9.30 -9.38
N PHE A 14 14.81 8.71 -9.96
CA PHE A 14 14.63 7.62 -10.90
C PHE A 14 14.31 6.32 -10.14
N SER A 15 13.22 5.65 -10.54
CA SER A 15 12.89 4.29 -10.11
C SER A 15 12.48 3.48 -11.32
N VAL A 16 13.10 2.31 -11.52
CA VAL A 16 12.82 1.39 -12.63
C VAL A 16 11.33 1.00 -12.63
N ASN A 17 10.73 0.81 -11.45
CA ASN A 17 9.33 0.44 -11.27
C ASN A 17 8.35 1.56 -11.65
N ALA A 18 8.80 2.82 -11.58
CA ALA A 18 7.97 4.00 -11.86
C ALA A 18 7.97 4.41 -13.35
N THR A 19 8.81 3.77 -14.18
CA THR A 19 8.88 4.08 -15.61
C THR A 19 7.78 3.39 -16.43
N ASN A 20 7.44 4.00 -17.56
CA ASN A 20 6.47 3.47 -18.52
C ASN A 20 7.04 3.52 -19.95
N PRO A 21 6.72 2.55 -20.80
CA PRO A 21 7.13 2.57 -22.20
C PRO A 21 6.42 3.70 -22.98
N SER A 22 7.08 4.16 -24.03
CA SER A 22 6.52 5.06 -25.05
C SER A 22 6.81 4.49 -26.44
N SER A 23 6.33 5.15 -27.49
CA SER A 23 6.54 4.68 -28.88
C SER A 23 8.01 4.59 -29.32
N LYS A 24 8.93 5.30 -28.65
CA LYS A 24 10.36 5.35 -29.04
C LYS A 24 11.36 5.18 -27.89
N SER A 25 10.91 5.29 -26.65
CA SER A 25 11.75 5.24 -25.44
C SER A 25 10.83 5.00 -24.23
N TRP A 26 11.04 5.72 -23.13
CA TRP A 26 10.25 5.65 -21.91
C TRP A 26 9.97 7.03 -21.33
N TRP A 27 9.05 7.05 -20.38
CA TRP A 27 8.72 8.23 -19.61
C TRP A 27 8.48 7.86 -18.15
N ILE A 28 8.57 8.87 -17.28
CA ILE A 28 8.27 8.81 -15.85
C ILE A 28 7.45 10.04 -15.50
N GLU A 29 6.48 9.92 -14.60
CA GLU A 29 5.67 11.07 -14.18
C GLU A 29 6.53 12.01 -13.31
N ILE A 30 6.60 13.29 -13.69
CA ILE A 30 7.35 14.30 -12.94
C ILE A 30 6.35 15.17 -12.16
N PRO A 31 6.37 15.13 -10.83
CA PRO A 31 5.51 15.97 -10.01
C PRO A 31 5.93 17.45 -10.10
N PHE A 32 4.96 18.36 -10.15
CA PHE A 32 5.23 19.81 -10.24
C PHE A 32 5.64 20.43 -8.90
N GLU A 33 5.42 19.73 -7.81
CA GLU A 33 5.84 20.10 -6.46
C GLU A 33 7.36 19.97 -6.27
N ASN A 34 8.01 19.05 -6.98
CA ASN A 34 9.46 18.83 -6.90
C ASN A 34 10.20 19.86 -7.76
N GLN A 35 10.39 21.08 -7.24
CA GLN A 35 11.10 22.15 -7.95
C GLN A 35 12.62 22.02 -7.81
N LEU A 36 13.36 22.15 -8.92
CA LEU A 36 14.82 22.10 -8.92
C LEU A 36 15.44 23.26 -8.13
N GLY A 37 14.78 24.42 -8.09
CA GLY A 37 15.27 25.60 -7.38
C GLY A 37 15.30 25.46 -5.85
N THR A 38 14.74 24.38 -5.29
CA THR A 38 14.73 24.11 -3.84
C THR A 38 15.80 23.11 -3.41
N LEU A 39 16.55 22.51 -4.34
CA LEU A 39 17.62 21.56 -4.04
C LEU A 39 18.98 22.26 -4.06
N ASP A 40 19.87 21.86 -3.16
CA ASP A 40 21.29 22.19 -3.27
C ASP A 40 22.06 21.14 -4.09
N MET A 41 23.28 21.49 -4.50
CA MET A 41 24.13 20.62 -5.33
C MET A 41 24.54 19.32 -4.62
N THR A 42 24.58 19.30 -3.30
CA THR A 42 24.98 18.10 -2.54
C THR A 42 23.86 17.08 -2.59
N SER A 43 22.63 17.53 -2.32
CA SER A 43 21.41 16.73 -2.42
C SER A 43 21.24 16.14 -3.83
N LEU A 44 21.55 16.92 -4.87
CA LEU A 44 21.51 16.44 -6.25
C LEU A 44 22.56 15.36 -6.53
N CYS A 45 23.78 15.50 -6.01
CA CYS A 45 24.81 14.48 -6.14
C CYS A 45 24.43 13.18 -5.43
N ASP A 46 23.80 13.28 -4.26
CA ASP A 46 23.33 12.13 -3.49
C ASP A 46 22.21 11.39 -4.23
N ILE A 47 21.25 12.12 -4.81
CA ILE A 47 20.15 11.55 -5.61
C ILE A 47 20.68 10.91 -6.91
N ALA A 48 21.64 11.55 -7.57
CA ALA A 48 22.15 11.08 -8.86
C ALA A 48 22.95 9.78 -8.75
N GLY A 49 23.63 9.56 -7.62
CA GLY A 49 24.41 8.35 -7.37
C GLY A 49 25.49 8.08 -8.42
N ILE A 50 25.83 6.80 -8.60
CA ILE A 50 26.76 6.34 -9.64
C ILE A 50 25.94 6.06 -10.91
N ALA A 51 26.47 6.45 -12.06
CA ALA A 51 25.83 6.16 -13.35
C ALA A 51 25.90 4.64 -13.64
N GLU A 52 24.74 3.99 -13.60
CA GLU A 52 24.55 2.58 -13.95
C GLU A 52 23.60 2.44 -15.16
N ASP A 53 23.79 1.40 -15.97
CA ASP A 53 22.93 1.12 -17.12
C ASP A 53 21.81 0.15 -16.73
N TYR A 54 20.59 0.67 -16.59
CA TYR A 54 19.39 -0.11 -16.26
C TYR A 54 18.57 -0.54 -17.49
N SER A 55 19.11 -0.45 -18.71
CA SER A 55 18.33 -0.63 -19.95
C SER A 55 17.62 -1.98 -20.05
N GLU A 56 18.26 -3.07 -19.59
CA GLU A 56 17.64 -4.40 -19.61
C GLU A 56 16.63 -4.56 -18.47
N ASP A 57 16.95 -4.11 -17.26
CA ASP A 57 16.05 -4.17 -16.09
C ASP A 57 14.75 -3.41 -16.33
N ILE A 58 14.84 -2.25 -17.01
CA ILE A 58 13.70 -1.44 -17.41
C ILE A 58 12.77 -2.23 -18.36
N LYS A 59 13.32 -2.94 -19.35
CA LYS A 59 12.49 -3.74 -20.27
C LYS A 59 11.78 -4.88 -19.55
N VAL A 60 12.47 -5.54 -18.64
CA VAL A 60 11.88 -6.59 -17.79
C VAL A 60 10.78 -6.00 -16.91
N SER A 61 11.03 -4.87 -16.27
CA SER A 61 10.06 -4.14 -15.44
C SER A 61 8.79 -3.79 -16.23
N TRP A 62 8.90 -3.34 -17.47
CA TRP A 62 7.73 -3.03 -18.31
C TRP A 62 6.91 -4.25 -18.67
N ALA A 63 7.55 -5.36 -19.05
CA ALA A 63 6.83 -6.60 -19.35
C ALA A 63 6.00 -7.05 -18.13
N ILE A 64 6.58 -6.92 -16.94
CA ILE A 64 5.87 -7.24 -15.69
C ILE A 64 4.79 -6.17 -15.38
N ASN A 65 5.04 -4.86 -15.60
CA ASN A 65 4.04 -3.79 -15.41
C ASN A 65 2.80 -4.02 -16.28
N SER A 66 2.99 -4.34 -17.56
CA SER A 66 1.89 -4.63 -18.48
C SER A 66 1.05 -5.81 -18.01
N ALA A 67 1.69 -6.89 -17.55
CA ALA A 67 0.97 -8.05 -17.02
C ALA A 67 0.22 -7.75 -15.70
N MET A 68 0.66 -6.74 -14.93
CA MET A 68 0.03 -6.33 -13.68
C MET A 68 -1.11 -5.35 -13.88
N ASP A 69 -0.99 -4.43 -14.84
CA ASP A 69 -2.04 -3.45 -15.17
C ASP A 69 -3.30 -4.10 -15.75
N GLU A 70 -3.19 -5.31 -16.33
CA GLU A 70 -4.32 -6.09 -16.86
C GLU A 70 -5.16 -6.79 -15.77
N GLN A 71 -4.72 -6.78 -14.51
CA GLN A 71 -5.40 -7.51 -13.43
C GLN A 71 -6.54 -6.69 -12.80
N SER A 72 -7.63 -7.38 -12.41
CA SER A 72 -8.76 -6.74 -11.73
C SER A 72 -8.43 -6.33 -10.30
N ASP A 73 -7.58 -7.12 -9.62
CA ASP A 73 -7.22 -7.01 -8.21
C ASP A 73 -5.71 -7.12 -8.03
N ILE A 74 -5.20 -6.58 -6.93
CA ILE A 74 -3.76 -6.58 -6.61
C ILE A 74 -3.51 -7.65 -5.56
N SER A 75 -2.88 -8.75 -5.96
CA SER A 75 -2.43 -9.77 -5.00
C SER A 75 -1.07 -9.39 -4.43
N PHE A 76 -1.03 -9.03 -3.15
CA PHE A 76 0.21 -8.71 -2.45
C PHE A 76 0.65 -9.92 -1.61
N VAL A 77 1.74 -10.56 -2.01
CA VAL A 77 2.26 -11.76 -1.35
C VAL A 77 3.42 -11.36 -0.46
N LEU A 78 3.28 -11.61 0.84
CA LEU A 78 4.27 -11.36 1.88
C LEU A 78 4.92 -12.67 2.33
N SER A 79 6.22 -12.67 2.50
CA SER A 79 6.94 -13.78 3.11
C SER A 79 6.86 -13.76 4.63
N LYS A 80 7.01 -14.94 5.23
CA LYS A 80 7.24 -15.07 6.67
C LYS A 80 8.45 -14.26 7.15
N GLU A 81 9.53 -14.23 6.36
CA GLU A 81 10.76 -13.48 6.68
C GLU A 81 10.47 -11.98 6.77
N GLU A 82 9.81 -11.39 5.77
CA GLU A 82 9.39 -9.97 5.81
C GLU A 82 8.51 -9.67 7.05
N VAL A 83 7.63 -10.59 7.43
CA VAL A 83 6.78 -10.44 8.62
C VAL A 83 7.61 -10.45 9.90
N GLU A 84 8.52 -11.40 10.05
CA GLU A 84 9.35 -11.57 11.25
C GLU A 84 10.38 -10.44 11.41
N GLU A 85 10.91 -9.94 10.29
CA GLU A 85 11.92 -8.88 10.25
C GLU A 85 11.32 -7.46 10.25
N LEU A 86 9.99 -7.34 10.19
CA LEU A 86 9.29 -6.05 10.03
C LEU A 86 9.70 -5.30 8.76
N ASP A 87 10.02 -6.04 7.70
CA ASP A 87 10.40 -5.46 6.42
C ASP A 87 9.17 -4.89 5.70
N LEU A 88 9.31 -3.65 5.23
CA LEU A 88 8.30 -2.91 4.46
C LEU A 88 8.73 -2.73 3.01
N SER A 89 9.89 -3.25 2.61
CA SER A 89 10.41 -3.11 1.24
C SER A 89 9.41 -3.62 0.21
N GLY A 90 8.79 -4.78 0.46
CA GLY A 90 7.80 -5.38 -0.45
C GLY A 90 6.55 -4.52 -0.65
N ILE A 91 5.95 -4.00 0.43
CA ILE A 91 4.74 -3.16 0.32
C ILE A 91 5.06 -1.81 -0.32
N ASN A 92 6.23 -1.24 -0.04
CA ASN A 92 6.68 0.01 -0.65
C ASN A 92 6.90 -0.16 -2.15
N GLN A 93 7.58 -1.24 -2.57
CA GLN A 93 7.77 -1.56 -3.99
C GLN A 93 6.44 -1.81 -4.70
N MET A 94 5.49 -2.50 -4.06
CA MET A 94 4.15 -2.69 -4.60
C MET A 94 3.45 -1.34 -4.82
N MET A 95 3.45 -0.45 -3.82
CA MET A 95 2.84 0.88 -3.93
C MET A 95 3.51 1.73 -5.01
N GLU A 96 4.84 1.76 -5.08
CA GLU A 96 5.57 2.49 -6.13
C GLU A 96 5.13 2.05 -7.52
N ARG A 97 4.95 0.75 -7.71
CA ARG A 97 4.63 0.16 -9.01
C ARG A 97 3.17 0.35 -9.43
N TYR A 98 2.24 0.05 -8.52
CA TYR A 98 0.80 0.13 -8.80
C TYR A 98 0.25 1.55 -8.74
N PHE A 99 0.98 2.49 -8.12
CA PHE A 99 0.59 3.89 -8.02
C PHE A 99 1.57 4.85 -8.70
N ARG A 100 2.37 4.34 -9.65
CA ARG A 100 3.40 5.10 -10.39
C ARG A 100 2.88 6.28 -11.20
N THR A 101 1.58 6.27 -11.53
CA THR A 101 0.91 7.41 -12.17
C THR A 101 -0.35 7.79 -11.42
N LYS A 102 -0.83 9.03 -11.60
CA LYS A 102 -2.12 9.45 -11.01
C LYS A 102 -3.31 8.57 -11.44
N ASP A 103 -3.35 8.16 -12.71
CA ASP A 103 -4.42 7.32 -13.23
C ASP A 103 -4.41 5.92 -12.59
N LEU A 104 -3.21 5.36 -12.38
CA LEU A 104 -3.06 4.06 -11.74
C LEU A 104 -3.32 4.15 -10.24
N LEU A 105 -2.83 5.19 -9.56
CA LEU A 105 -3.15 5.47 -8.17
C LEU A 105 -4.67 5.45 -7.94
N ILE A 106 -5.41 6.24 -8.73
CA ILE A 106 -6.86 6.32 -8.60
C ILE A 106 -7.53 5.00 -8.98
N SER A 107 -7.15 4.37 -10.09
CA SER A 107 -7.82 3.15 -10.57
C SER A 107 -7.49 1.91 -9.72
N ASN A 108 -6.43 1.94 -8.92
CA ASN A 108 -6.01 0.84 -8.05
C ASN A 108 -6.40 0.96 -6.58
N ARG A 109 -7.15 2.00 -6.20
CA ARG A 109 -7.71 2.15 -4.85
C ARG A 109 -8.61 0.96 -4.47
N ASN A 110 -8.50 0.50 -3.23
CA ASN A 110 -9.29 -0.59 -2.63
C ASN A 110 -9.33 -1.89 -3.47
N LYS A 111 -8.18 -2.31 -4.02
CA LYS A 111 -8.03 -3.54 -4.81
C LYS A 111 -7.03 -4.53 -4.23
N THR A 112 -6.34 -4.19 -3.14
CA THR A 112 -5.25 -5.02 -2.62
C THR A 112 -5.80 -6.14 -1.74
N VAL A 113 -5.49 -7.37 -2.09
CA VAL A 113 -5.71 -8.56 -1.27
C VAL A 113 -4.34 -9.11 -0.90
N PHE A 114 -4.05 -9.23 0.39
CA PHE A 114 -2.75 -9.76 0.83
C PHE A 114 -2.81 -11.25 1.13
N TRP A 115 -1.65 -11.88 0.99
CA TRP A 115 -1.37 -13.27 1.31
C TRP A 115 -0.07 -13.33 2.10
N ILE A 116 0.01 -14.17 3.12
CA ILE A 116 1.26 -14.40 3.86
C ILE A 116 1.65 -15.86 3.68
N PHE A 117 2.78 -16.13 3.05
CA PHE A 117 3.29 -17.49 2.86
C PHE A 117 4.33 -17.87 3.92
N GLY A 118 4.46 -19.16 4.20
CA GLY A 118 5.43 -19.68 5.17
C GLY A 118 4.86 -19.91 6.57
N TYR A 119 3.57 -19.66 6.77
CA TYR A 119 2.81 -20.05 7.97
C TYR A 119 1.84 -21.21 7.69
N ASP A 120 1.97 -21.89 6.55
CA ASP A 120 1.05 -22.95 6.09
C ASP A 120 0.95 -24.15 7.06
N ASP A 121 2.02 -24.43 7.80
CA ASP A 121 2.07 -25.49 8.83
C ASP A 121 1.63 -25.01 10.23
N ASP A 122 1.33 -23.71 10.40
CA ASP A 122 0.84 -23.18 11.67
C ASP A 122 -0.68 -23.41 11.79
N SER A 123 -1.09 -24.10 12.86
CA SER A 123 -2.51 -24.39 13.12
C SER A 123 -3.35 -23.17 13.53
N ARG A 124 -2.72 -22.02 13.79
CA ARG A 124 -3.35 -20.76 14.17
C ARG A 124 -3.76 -19.97 12.93
N GLU A 125 -4.83 -19.17 13.02
CA GLU A 125 -5.07 -18.17 11.98
C GLU A 125 -4.00 -17.08 12.01
N LEU A 126 -3.79 -16.38 10.89
CA LEU A 126 -2.81 -15.29 10.79
C LEU A 126 -2.95 -14.25 11.91
N TYR A 127 -4.17 -13.86 12.27
CA TYR A 127 -4.43 -12.88 13.36
C TYR A 127 -4.21 -13.44 14.78
N GLU A 128 -3.95 -14.73 14.95
CA GLU A 128 -3.56 -15.38 16.21
C GLU A 128 -2.03 -15.49 16.35
N ILE A 129 -1.27 -15.32 15.26
CA ILE A 129 0.20 -15.47 15.23
C ILE A 129 0.86 -14.17 15.73
N PRO A 130 1.65 -14.19 16.82
CA PRO A 130 2.22 -12.98 17.43
C PRO A 130 3.06 -12.11 16.47
N GLU A 131 3.83 -12.74 15.59
CA GLU A 131 4.70 -12.10 14.60
C GLU A 131 3.88 -11.34 13.57
N VAL A 132 2.83 -11.98 13.01
CA VAL A 132 1.88 -11.34 12.10
C VAL A 132 1.16 -10.17 12.76
N ARG A 133 0.72 -10.35 14.01
CA ARG A 133 0.07 -9.28 14.79
C ARG A 133 1.01 -8.09 14.99
N ARG A 134 2.28 -8.36 15.30
CA ARG A 134 3.31 -7.33 15.47
C ARG A 134 3.55 -6.58 14.16
N TRP A 135 3.64 -7.29 13.04
CA TRP A 135 3.86 -6.69 11.72
C TRP A 135 2.73 -5.76 11.33
N PHE A 136 1.46 -6.17 11.46
CA PHE A 136 0.34 -5.28 11.15
C PHE A 136 0.30 -4.03 12.04
N LYS A 137 0.56 -4.16 13.34
CA LYS A 137 0.65 -3.00 14.24
C LYS A 137 1.79 -2.06 13.82
N PHE A 138 2.95 -2.62 13.52
CA PHE A 138 4.09 -1.87 13.03
C PHE A 138 3.76 -1.11 11.73
N THR A 139 3.08 -1.75 10.77
CA THR A 139 2.69 -1.09 9.52
C THR A 139 1.74 0.09 9.74
N LEU A 140 0.84 0.01 10.73
CA LEU A 140 -0.03 1.13 11.10
C LEU A 140 0.77 2.28 11.69
N GLU A 141 1.71 1.98 12.59
CA GLU A 141 2.61 2.98 13.19
C GLU A 141 3.52 3.64 12.15
N GLN A 142 4.00 2.86 11.16
CA GLN A 142 4.80 3.37 10.04
C GLN A 142 3.97 4.06 8.97
N GLY A 143 2.64 4.05 9.11
CA GLY A 143 1.80 4.91 8.31
C GLY A 143 1.22 4.31 7.04
N VAL A 144 1.25 2.99 6.90
CA VAL A 144 0.70 2.29 5.74
C VAL A 144 -0.80 2.62 5.60
N PRO A 145 -1.25 3.09 4.42
CA PRO A 145 -2.62 3.56 4.22
C PRO A 145 -3.57 2.40 3.88
N TRP A 146 -3.73 1.43 4.79
CA TRP A 146 -4.52 0.21 4.52
C TRP A 146 -5.95 0.49 4.03
N PHE A 147 -6.59 1.56 4.50
CA PHE A 147 -7.93 1.96 4.03
C PHE A 147 -7.96 2.43 2.58
N TYR A 148 -6.82 2.87 2.02
CA TYR A 148 -6.68 3.12 0.58
C TYR A 148 -6.36 1.85 -0.19
N LEU A 149 -5.51 0.98 0.38
CA LEU A 149 -4.97 -0.19 -0.30
C LEU A 149 -5.99 -1.33 -0.41
N LEU A 150 -6.52 -1.75 0.73
CA LEU A 150 -7.19 -3.05 0.87
C LEU A 150 -8.50 -3.06 0.10
N ASP A 151 -8.74 -4.18 -0.58
CA ASP A 151 -10.11 -4.50 -0.96
C ASP A 151 -10.92 -4.78 0.31
N VAL A 152 -12.07 -4.11 0.37
CA VAL A 152 -13.03 -4.16 1.46
C VAL A 152 -14.34 -4.83 1.02
N GLY A 153 -14.31 -5.56 -0.11
CA GLY A 153 -15.36 -6.47 -0.53
C GLY A 153 -15.70 -7.51 0.55
N ALA A 154 -16.94 -7.99 0.54
CA ALA A 154 -17.45 -8.86 1.61
C ALA A 154 -16.77 -10.25 1.66
N ASP A 155 -16.18 -10.68 0.54
CA ASP A 155 -15.60 -12.02 0.39
C ASP A 155 -14.09 -12.07 0.72
N HIS A 156 -13.49 -10.93 1.11
CA HIS A 156 -12.05 -10.83 1.36
C HIS A 156 -11.71 -10.69 2.84
N MET A 157 -10.74 -11.48 3.30
CA MET A 157 -10.32 -11.53 4.70
C MET A 157 -9.23 -10.51 5.07
N SER A 158 -8.70 -9.76 4.11
CA SER A 158 -7.59 -8.83 4.36
C SER A 158 -7.92 -7.75 5.38
N LEU A 159 -9.05 -7.04 5.23
CA LEU A 159 -9.48 -6.03 6.21
C LEU A 159 -9.78 -6.66 7.59
N PRO A 160 -10.54 -7.77 7.71
CA PRO A 160 -10.71 -8.48 8.98
C PRO A 160 -9.40 -8.88 9.65
N ILE A 161 -8.47 -9.52 8.92
CA ILE A 161 -7.18 -9.95 9.46
C ILE A 161 -6.38 -8.75 9.94
N ASN A 162 -6.36 -7.65 9.19
CA ASN A 162 -5.70 -6.40 9.60
C ASN A 162 -6.29 -5.88 10.93
N MET A 163 -7.62 -5.76 11.02
CA MET A 163 -8.30 -5.29 12.23
C MET A 163 -8.05 -6.22 13.43
N TYR A 164 -8.26 -7.53 13.26
CA TYR A 164 -8.09 -8.51 14.32
C TYR A 164 -6.64 -8.59 14.81
N SER A 165 -5.67 -8.40 13.92
CA SER A 165 -4.25 -8.36 14.26
C SER A 165 -3.88 -7.16 15.14
N CYS A 166 -4.60 -6.05 14.98
CA CYS A 166 -4.33 -4.79 15.67
C CYS A 166 -5.12 -4.64 16.99
N CYS A 167 -6.28 -5.27 17.12
CA CYS A 167 -7.13 -5.19 18.31
C CYS A 167 -6.82 -6.28 19.34
N ASN A 168 -7.24 -6.10 20.60
CA ASN A 168 -7.25 -7.18 21.58
C ASN A 168 -8.43 -8.12 21.31
N ILE A 169 -8.15 -9.36 20.93
CA ILE A 169 -9.17 -10.33 20.51
C ILE A 169 -9.17 -11.57 21.37
N SER A 170 -10.32 -12.24 21.43
CA SER A 170 -10.46 -13.63 21.90
C SER A 170 -11.03 -14.48 20.77
N VAL A 171 -10.42 -15.64 20.53
CA VAL A 171 -10.83 -16.56 19.47
C VAL A 171 -11.50 -17.78 20.09
N ASN A 172 -12.77 -18.00 19.73
CA ASN A 172 -13.55 -19.13 20.22
C ASN A 172 -13.72 -20.16 19.10
N LYS A 173 -13.46 -21.44 19.41
CA LYS A 173 -13.74 -22.54 18.50
C LYS A 173 -15.22 -22.91 18.58
N LEU A 174 -15.88 -22.93 17.43
CA LEU A 174 -17.26 -23.37 17.28
C LEU A 174 -17.33 -24.88 17.01
N SER A 175 -18.50 -25.47 17.21
CA SER A 175 -18.73 -26.92 17.10
C SER A 175 -18.43 -27.51 15.71
N CYS A 176 -18.47 -26.71 14.66
CA CYS A 176 -18.17 -27.10 13.28
C CYS A 176 -16.71 -26.90 12.86
N GLY A 177 -15.81 -26.56 13.79
CA GLY A 177 -14.41 -26.24 13.49
C GLY A 177 -14.18 -24.79 13.02
N SER A 178 -15.24 -24.04 12.76
CA SER A 178 -15.17 -22.59 12.52
C SER A 178 -14.70 -21.85 13.78
N LYS A 179 -14.08 -20.69 13.59
CA LYS A 179 -13.66 -19.80 14.68
C LYS A 179 -14.55 -18.55 14.69
N SER A 180 -14.92 -18.08 15.87
CA SER A 180 -15.48 -16.73 16.05
C SER A 180 -14.45 -15.85 16.75
N VAL A 181 -14.34 -14.60 16.30
CA VAL A 181 -13.43 -13.61 16.87
C VAL A 181 -14.26 -12.59 17.63
N VAL A 182 -13.91 -12.36 18.89
CA VAL A 182 -14.53 -11.34 19.74
C VAL A 182 -13.49 -10.28 20.03
N ILE A 183 -13.78 -9.03 19.65
CA ILE A 183 -12.94 -7.89 20.00
C ILE A 183 -13.29 -7.45 21.42
N SER A 184 -12.27 -7.34 22.26
CA SER A 184 -12.44 -7.19 23.71
C SER A 184 -12.93 -5.80 24.11
N SER A 185 -12.72 -4.79 23.27
CA SER A 185 -13.12 -3.41 23.55
C SER A 185 -13.47 -2.63 22.29
N VAL A 186 -14.54 -1.83 22.38
CA VAL A 186 -14.90 -0.84 21.35
C VAL A 186 -13.81 0.23 21.22
N SER A 187 -13.06 0.52 22.29
CA SER A 187 -11.93 1.47 22.22
C SER A 187 -10.84 1.01 21.26
N ASP A 188 -10.59 -0.30 21.16
CA ASP A 188 -9.57 -0.84 20.27
C ASP A 188 -9.97 -0.64 18.81
N ILE A 189 -11.27 -0.85 18.52
CA ILE A 189 -11.84 -0.62 17.20
C ILE A 189 -11.72 0.87 16.84
N ASN A 190 -12.14 1.76 17.74
CA ASN A 190 -12.06 3.20 17.51
C ASN A 190 -10.62 3.66 17.26
N ASN A 191 -9.66 3.22 18.09
CA ASN A 191 -8.26 3.54 17.91
C ASN A 191 -7.71 3.01 16.57
N TRP A 192 -8.05 1.78 16.19
CA TRP A 192 -7.65 1.22 14.89
C TRP A 192 -8.26 2.00 13.72
N VAL A 193 -9.54 2.38 13.80
CA VAL A 193 -10.22 3.20 12.78
C VAL A 193 -9.56 4.58 12.68
N GLU A 194 -9.32 5.25 13.80
CA GLU A 194 -8.70 6.58 13.87
C GLU A 194 -7.32 6.59 13.20
N VAL A 195 -6.43 5.69 13.61
CA VAL A 195 -5.06 5.60 13.04
C VAL A 195 -5.09 5.30 11.54
N ASN A 196 -5.99 4.41 11.08
CA ASN A 196 -6.10 4.13 9.65
C ASN A 196 -6.62 5.34 8.85
N PHE A 197 -7.56 6.11 9.39
CA PHE A 197 -8.02 7.34 8.74
C PHE A 197 -6.95 8.43 8.76
N GLU A 198 -6.16 8.56 9.81
CA GLU A 198 -4.99 9.43 9.84
C GLU A 198 -3.99 9.06 8.74
N ASN A 199 -3.68 7.77 8.61
CA ASN A 199 -2.79 7.27 7.55
C ASN A 199 -3.37 7.50 6.15
N LEU A 200 -4.67 7.25 5.96
CA LEU A 200 -5.36 7.53 4.70
C LEU A 200 -5.30 9.02 4.33
N ASN A 201 -5.60 9.90 5.29
CA ASN A 201 -5.60 11.34 5.07
C ASN A 201 -4.19 11.85 4.74
N ARG A 202 -3.18 11.41 5.50
CA ARG A 202 -1.78 11.75 5.21
C ARG A 202 -1.38 11.29 3.80
N PHE A 203 -1.70 10.04 3.45
CA PHE A 203 -1.40 9.51 2.11
C PHE A 203 -2.16 10.27 1.00
N ALA A 204 -3.41 10.65 1.23
CA ALA A 204 -4.19 11.46 0.30
C ALA A 204 -3.60 12.86 0.11
N ASP A 205 -3.15 13.50 1.19
CA ASP A 205 -2.49 14.79 1.15
C ASP A 205 -1.13 14.73 0.45
N GLU A 206 -0.35 13.68 0.70
CA GLU A 206 0.95 13.43 0.06
C GLU A 206 0.78 13.19 -1.44
N LYS A 207 -0.16 12.33 -1.83
CA LYS A 207 -0.40 11.97 -3.24
C LYS A 207 -1.36 12.92 -3.98
N LYS A 208 -1.87 13.95 -3.29
CA LYS A 208 -2.85 14.92 -3.82
C LYS A 208 -4.07 14.22 -4.43
N ILE A 209 -4.60 13.24 -3.71
CA ILE A 209 -5.81 12.51 -4.11
C ILE A 209 -7.00 13.48 -4.04
N PRO A 210 -7.84 13.59 -5.09
CA PRO A 210 -9.00 14.46 -5.08
C PRO A 210 -10.01 14.10 -3.98
N ASP A 211 -10.59 15.11 -3.32
CA ASP A 211 -11.55 14.93 -2.21
C ASP A 211 -12.72 14.01 -2.55
N ASN A 212 -13.23 14.06 -3.79
CA ASN A 212 -14.32 13.20 -4.22
C ASN A 212 -13.91 11.71 -4.24
N ILE A 213 -12.66 11.41 -4.60
CA ILE A 213 -12.10 10.06 -4.57
C ILE A 213 -11.87 9.61 -3.12
N LEU A 214 -11.30 10.50 -2.29
CA LEU A 214 -11.09 10.21 -0.87
C LEU A 214 -12.40 9.92 -0.13
N LYS A 215 -13.46 10.68 -0.45
CA LYS A 215 -14.80 10.45 0.08
C LYS A 215 -15.35 9.08 -0.31
N GLU A 216 -15.20 8.68 -1.58
CA GLU A 216 -15.65 7.37 -2.07
C GLU A 216 -14.93 6.22 -1.33
N VAL A 217 -13.61 6.31 -1.18
CA VAL A 217 -12.80 5.33 -0.43
C VAL A 217 -13.28 5.24 1.02
N SER A 218 -13.49 6.39 1.67
CA SER A 218 -13.93 6.48 3.06
C SER A 218 -15.31 5.84 3.26
N GLU A 219 -16.27 6.13 2.39
CA GLU A 219 -17.62 5.55 2.43
C GLU A 219 -17.60 4.03 2.25
N LYS A 220 -16.78 3.53 1.31
CA LYS A 220 -16.62 2.09 1.06
C LYS A 220 -16.08 1.38 2.31
N VAL A 221 -15.02 1.93 2.91
CA VAL A 221 -14.37 1.36 4.10
C VAL A 221 -15.31 1.40 5.31
N ILE A 222 -15.97 2.54 5.59
CA ILE A 222 -16.91 2.67 6.72
C ILE A 222 -18.03 1.63 6.62
N THR A 223 -18.58 1.45 5.42
CA THR A 223 -19.63 0.45 5.17
C THR A 223 -19.14 -0.97 5.46
N SER A 224 -17.87 -1.28 5.16
CA SER A 224 -17.28 -2.59 5.45
C SER A 224 -16.94 -2.77 6.93
N VAL A 225 -16.38 -1.76 7.60
CA VAL A 225 -16.12 -1.79 9.05
C VAL A 225 -17.41 -2.00 9.84
N HIS A 226 -18.49 -1.27 9.50
CA HIS A 226 -19.78 -1.48 10.14
C HIS A 226 -20.29 -2.92 10.01
N ARG A 227 -20.12 -3.55 8.83
CA ARG A 227 -20.49 -4.95 8.62
C ARG A 227 -19.68 -5.90 9.48
N LEU A 228 -18.38 -5.64 9.67
CA LEU A 228 -17.49 -6.47 10.48
C LEU A 228 -17.79 -6.39 11.99
N VAL A 229 -18.30 -5.24 12.45
CA VAL A 229 -18.58 -5.00 13.88
C VAL A 229 -20.03 -5.33 14.25
N ALA A 230 -20.97 -5.26 13.29
CA ALA A 230 -22.38 -5.56 13.52
C ALA A 230 -22.76 -7.04 13.39
N GLY A 231 -21.88 -7.87 12.81
CA GLY A 231 -22.03 -9.33 12.70
C GLY A 231 -21.47 -10.06 13.91
#